data_AF-A0A6P7TXE9-F1
#
_entry.id   AF-A0A6P7TXE9-F1
#
_cell.length_a   1.000
_cell.length_b   1.000
_cell.length_c   1.000
_cell.angle_alpha   90.00
_cell.angle_beta   90.00
_cell.angle_gamma   90.00
#
_symmetry.space_group_name_H-M   'P 1'
#
loop_
_entity.id
_entity.type
_entity.pdbx_description
1 polymer ?
#
loop_
_entity_poly.entity_id
_entity_poly.type
_entity_poly.pdbx_seq_one_letter_code
_entity_poly.pdbx_strand_id
1 'polypeptide(L)'
;MRMIKLNDIVFLGGSCNPSNWRKEIAIPYLNNLNISYYNPQVDNWTPDLVKQEDLIKKSCKCLLFVISEETRGIASMVEVAYLSSMKRHVILVMKDTFNFKTSTDNEQIELYKARKVIEEIMRVNNLYKTDNIAKALEQCVKTINQENVEMNTNLRDVNLNAEDLNYYDVYIYVSDDLSD
;
A
#
# COMPACT_ATOMS: atom_id res chain seq x y z
N MET A 1 17.10 18.45 -1.35
CA MET A 1 16.28 17.80 -2.39
C MET A 1 16.71 16.35 -2.45
N ARG A 2 15.80 15.43 -2.11
CA ARG A 2 16.08 13.99 -2.06
C ARG A 2 15.49 13.33 -3.30
N MET A 3 16.27 12.48 -3.96
CA MET A 3 15.79 11.61 -5.03
C MET A 3 15.21 10.34 -4.41
N ILE A 4 13.95 10.04 -4.72
CA ILE A 4 13.25 8.87 -4.19
C ILE A 4 12.90 7.97 -5.36
N LYS A 5 13.33 6.70 -5.29
CA LYS A 5 12.90 5.68 -6.23
C LYS A 5 11.45 5.32 -5.92
N LEU A 6 10.54 5.45 -6.89
CA LEU A 6 9.12 5.19 -6.67
C LEU A 6 8.84 3.77 -6.14
N ASN A 7 9.70 2.83 -6.50
CA ASN A 7 9.62 1.46 -6.03
C ASN A 7 9.79 1.32 -4.51
N ASP A 8 10.50 2.22 -3.86
CA ASP A 8 10.79 2.18 -2.42
C ASP A 8 9.72 2.89 -1.57
N ILE A 9 8.62 3.29 -2.22
CA ILE A 9 7.48 3.95 -1.59
C ILE A 9 6.48 2.90 -1.10
N VAL A 10 5.97 3.08 0.12
CA VAL A 10 4.76 2.39 0.60
C VAL A 10 3.53 3.23 0.27
N PHE A 11 2.63 2.72 -0.58
CA PHE A 11 1.35 3.36 -0.85
C PHE A 11 0.36 3.07 0.29
N LEU A 12 -0.33 4.11 0.79
CA LEU A 12 -1.25 4.01 1.94
C LEU A 12 -2.71 4.09 1.49
N GLY A 13 -3.24 3.01 0.93
CA GLY A 13 -4.64 2.87 0.49
C GLY A 13 -5.60 2.43 1.59
N GLY A 14 -6.90 2.52 1.33
CA GLY A 14 -7.94 2.01 2.25
C GLY A 14 -8.75 3.11 2.96
N SER A 15 -9.46 2.73 4.02
CA SER A 15 -10.35 3.56 4.84
C SER A 15 -9.77 4.95 5.07
N CYS A 16 -10.56 5.96 4.73
CA CYS A 16 -10.32 7.38 5.02
C CYS A 16 -11.08 7.76 6.30
N ASN A 17 -11.81 8.87 6.29
CA ASN A 17 -12.56 9.34 7.45
C ASN A 17 -13.67 8.35 7.87
N PRO A 18 -13.87 8.12 9.18
CA PRO A 18 -13.25 8.81 10.33
C PRO A 18 -11.90 8.21 10.80
N SER A 19 -11.32 7.28 10.06
CA SER A 19 -10.13 6.55 10.48
C SER A 19 -8.85 7.37 10.42
N ASN A 20 -8.05 7.30 11.49
CA ASN A 20 -6.78 8.05 11.62
C ASN A 20 -5.53 7.17 11.51
N TRP A 21 -5.67 5.90 11.08
CA TRP A 21 -4.57 4.92 11.08
C TRP A 21 -3.31 5.40 10.34
N ARG A 22 -3.47 6.21 9.28
CA ARG A 22 -2.34 6.81 8.55
C ARG A 22 -1.55 7.74 9.46
N LYS A 23 -2.23 8.72 10.06
CA LYS A 23 -1.63 9.78 10.88
C LYS A 23 -1.10 9.26 12.21
N GLU A 24 -1.83 8.36 12.86
CA GLU A 24 -1.51 7.91 14.22
C GLU A 24 -0.53 6.73 14.26
N ILE A 25 -0.47 5.91 13.20
CA ILE A 25 0.28 4.64 13.23
C ILE A 25 1.27 4.54 12.05
N ALA A 26 0.78 4.57 10.82
CA ALA A 26 1.61 4.24 9.66
C ALA A 26 2.69 5.28 9.37
N ILE A 27 2.32 6.57 9.32
CA ILE A 27 3.24 7.66 9.00
C ILE A 27 4.36 7.77 10.07
N PRO A 28 4.06 7.81 11.39
CA PRO A 28 5.10 7.82 12.41
C PRO A 28 6.05 6.63 12.33
N TYR A 29 5.52 5.42 12.09
CA TYR A 29 6.33 4.20 11.97
C TYR A 29 7.28 4.26 10.77
N LEU A 30 6.79 4.67 9.60
CA LEU A 30 7.60 4.74 8.37
C LEU A 30 8.65 5.87 8.45
N ASN A 31 8.28 7.02 9.02
CA ASN A 31 9.21 8.13 9.28
C ASN A 31 10.37 7.70 10.19
N ASN A 32 10.08 6.97 11.28
CA ASN A 32 11.10 6.49 12.21
C ASN A 32 12.12 5.52 11.55
N LEU A 33 11.70 4.84 10.48
CA LEU A 33 12.56 3.95 9.69
C LEU A 33 13.14 4.61 8.44
N ASN A 34 12.87 5.91 8.22
CA ASN A 34 13.28 6.67 7.04
C ASN A 34 12.80 6.06 5.71
N ILE A 35 11.62 5.42 5.73
CA ILE A 35 10.97 4.81 4.58
C ILE A 35 9.97 5.80 3.98
N SER A 36 10.05 5.99 2.67
CA SER A 36 9.15 6.89 1.94
C SER A 36 7.77 6.28 1.76
N TYR A 37 6.74 7.12 1.76
CA TYR A 37 5.35 6.68 1.60
C TYR A 37 4.57 7.68 0.76
N TYR A 38 3.43 7.22 0.23
CA TYR A 38 2.44 8.08 -0.42
C TYR A 38 1.10 7.96 0.30
N ASN A 39 0.62 9.10 0.78
CA ASN A 39 -0.70 9.22 1.38
C ASN A 39 -1.68 9.83 0.34
N PRO A 40 -2.63 9.05 -0.23
CA PRO A 40 -3.63 9.57 -1.17
C PRO A 40 -4.71 10.43 -0.49
N GLN A 41 -4.81 10.39 0.84
CA GLN A 41 -5.78 11.18 1.59
C GLN A 41 -5.22 12.57 1.86
N VAL A 42 -5.68 13.56 1.10
CA VAL A 42 -5.34 14.98 1.23
C VAL A 42 -6.59 15.82 1.48
N ASP A 43 -6.43 16.98 2.10
CA ASP A 43 -7.53 17.91 2.37
C ASP A 43 -8.01 18.61 1.08
N ASN A 44 -7.08 18.96 0.19
CA ASN A 44 -7.37 19.66 -1.07
C ASN A 44 -7.14 18.73 -2.27
N TRP A 45 -8.24 18.18 -2.80
CA TRP A 45 -8.20 17.33 -3.98
C TRP A 45 -8.08 18.15 -5.27
N THR A 46 -7.24 17.69 -6.19
CA THR A 46 -7.06 18.25 -7.53
C THR A 46 -6.98 17.12 -8.57
N PRO A 47 -7.33 17.35 -9.84
CA PRO A 47 -7.23 16.33 -10.88
C PRO A 47 -5.83 15.77 -11.09
N ASP A 48 -4.78 16.55 -10.82
CA ASP A 48 -3.39 16.09 -10.98
C ASP A 48 -3.00 15.04 -9.93
N LEU A 49 -3.63 15.08 -8.75
CA LEU A 49 -3.43 14.06 -7.72
C LEU A 49 -3.89 12.67 -8.18
N VAL A 50 -4.90 12.58 -9.06
CA VAL A 50 -5.33 11.29 -9.63
C VAL A 50 -4.23 10.68 -10.49
N LYS A 51 -3.57 11.48 -11.33
CA LYS A 51 -2.48 11.01 -12.19
C LYS A 51 -1.28 10.59 -11.36
N GLN A 52 -0.96 11.36 -10.32
CA GLN A 52 0.12 11.04 -9.40
C GLN A 52 -0.17 9.75 -8.63
N GLU A 53 -1.38 9.59 -8.10
CA GLU A 53 -1.81 8.37 -7.42
C GLU A 53 -1.71 7.14 -8.34
N ASP A 54 -2.19 7.25 -9.58
CA ASP A 54 -2.11 6.18 -10.57
C ASP A 54 -0.66 5.80 -10.91
N LEU A 55 0.22 6.80 -11.11
CA LEU A 55 1.65 6.57 -11.35
C LEU A 55 2.29 5.83 -10.16
N ILE A 56 2.03 6.29 -8.94
CA ILE A 56 2.60 5.69 -7.73
C ILE A 56 2.07 4.27 -7.56
N LYS A 57 0.77 4.01 -7.70
CA LYS A 57 0.20 2.65 -7.59
C LYS A 57 0.81 1.67 -8.61
N LYS A 58 1.11 2.15 -9.83
CA LYS A 58 1.75 1.37 -10.90
C LYS A 58 3.25 1.12 -10.65
N SER A 59 3.92 2.03 -9.97
CA SER A 59 5.37 1.95 -9.76
C SER A 59 5.76 1.34 -8.40
N CYS A 60 5.08 1.69 -7.31
CA CYS A 60 5.48 1.30 -5.96
C CYS A 60 5.45 -0.22 -5.77
N LYS A 61 6.46 -0.74 -5.07
CA LYS A 61 6.54 -2.18 -4.77
C LYS A 61 5.56 -2.62 -3.70
N CYS A 62 5.11 -1.73 -2.83
CA CYS A 62 4.32 -2.11 -1.66
C CYS A 62 3.02 -1.29 -1.60
N LEU A 63 1.89 -1.98 -1.73
CA LEU A 63 0.54 -1.39 -1.65
C LEU A 63 -0.12 -1.82 -0.34
N LEU A 64 -0.06 -0.98 0.69
CA LEU A 64 -0.75 -1.23 1.95
C LEU A 64 -2.19 -0.73 1.85
N PHE A 65 -3.15 -1.61 2.07
CA PHE A 65 -4.57 -1.27 2.17
C PHE A 65 -5.10 -1.60 3.56
N VAL A 66 -5.73 -0.62 4.21
CA VAL A 66 -6.41 -0.82 5.51
C VAL A 66 -7.92 -0.66 5.33
N ILE A 67 -8.67 -1.73 5.60
CA ILE A 67 -10.14 -1.72 5.60
C ILE A 67 -10.59 -1.85 7.05
N SER A 68 -10.76 -0.69 7.69
CA SER A 68 -11.21 -0.59 9.09
C SER A 68 -12.68 -1.01 9.26
N GLU A 69 -13.11 -1.13 10.51
CA GLU A 69 -14.50 -1.38 10.89
C GLU A 69 -15.29 -0.07 11.02
N GLU A 70 -14.67 1.08 10.73
CA GLU A 70 -15.28 2.41 10.78
C GLU A 70 -15.91 2.80 9.44
N THR A 71 -15.51 2.11 8.35
CA THR A 71 -16.05 2.34 7.01
C THR A 71 -16.46 1.02 6.35
N ARG A 72 -17.43 1.08 5.44
CA ARG A 72 -17.84 -0.09 4.64
C ARG A 72 -16.73 -0.60 3.73
N GLY A 73 -15.80 0.28 3.34
CA GLY A 73 -14.60 -0.08 2.60
C GLY A 73 -14.82 -0.61 1.18
N ILE A 74 -16.02 -0.43 0.60
CA ILE A 74 -16.39 -1.02 -0.71
C ILE A 74 -15.41 -0.64 -1.82
N ALA A 75 -15.10 0.66 -1.98
CA ALA A 75 -14.17 1.13 -3.01
C ALA A 75 -12.78 0.50 -2.83
N SER A 76 -12.28 0.46 -1.58
CA SER A 76 -11.01 -0.17 -1.26
C SER A 76 -11.01 -1.67 -1.53
N MET A 77 -12.12 -2.38 -1.30
CA MET A 77 -12.23 -3.80 -1.66
C MET A 77 -12.13 -4.00 -3.18
N VAL A 78 -12.78 -3.14 -3.98
CA VAL A 78 -12.67 -3.18 -5.45
C VAL A 78 -11.24 -2.92 -5.91
N GLU A 79 -10.56 -1.93 -5.33
CA GLU A 79 -9.15 -1.64 -5.64
C GLU A 79 -8.24 -2.80 -5.27
N VAL A 80 -8.41 -3.38 -4.08
CA VAL A 80 -7.64 -4.55 -3.64
C VAL A 80 -7.84 -5.72 -4.59
N ALA A 81 -9.08 -6.01 -4.99
CA ALA A 81 -9.36 -7.06 -5.96
C ALA A 81 -8.64 -6.82 -7.29
N TYR A 82 -8.77 -5.61 -7.84
CA TYR A 82 -8.14 -5.22 -9.10
C TYR A 82 -6.61 -5.34 -9.04
N LEU A 83 -5.98 -4.73 -8.03
CA LEU A 83 -4.52 -4.72 -7.88
C LEU A 83 -3.97 -6.12 -7.64
N SER A 84 -4.67 -6.95 -6.85
CA SER A 84 -4.27 -8.35 -6.62
C SER A 84 -4.30 -9.17 -7.91
N SER A 85 -5.34 -8.99 -8.73
CA SER A 85 -5.45 -9.63 -10.06
C SER A 85 -4.37 -9.16 -11.04
N MET A 86 -3.92 -7.91 -10.92
CA MET A 86 -2.80 -7.34 -11.69
C MET A 86 -1.42 -7.77 -11.18
N LYS A 87 -1.34 -8.77 -10.30
CA LYS A 87 -0.09 -9.29 -9.70
C LYS A 87 0.73 -8.21 -9.00
N ARG A 88 0.05 -7.19 -8.46
CA ARG A 88 0.68 -6.19 -7.61
C ARG A 88 0.82 -6.73 -6.19
N HIS A 89 1.85 -6.29 -5.48
CA HIS A 89 2.14 -6.76 -4.13
C HIS A 89 1.32 -5.99 -3.10
N VAL A 90 0.07 -6.43 -2.92
CA VAL A 90 -0.86 -5.87 -1.95
C VAL A 90 -0.66 -6.51 -0.57
N ILE A 91 -0.66 -5.66 0.45
CA ILE A 91 -0.70 -6.04 1.87
C ILE A 91 -2.02 -5.51 2.43
N LEU A 92 -2.89 -6.40 2.89
CA LEU A 92 -4.23 -6.06 3.37
C LEU A 92 -4.32 -6.15 4.89
N VAL A 93 -4.82 -5.07 5.52
CA VAL A 93 -5.33 -5.09 6.90
C VAL A 93 -6.84 -5.10 6.85
N MET A 94 -7.47 -6.16 7.31
CA MET A 94 -8.93 -6.27 7.34
C MET A 94 -9.36 -7.27 8.41
N LYS A 95 -10.23 -6.84 9.33
CA LYS A 95 -10.91 -7.78 10.24
C LYS A 95 -12.10 -8.43 9.56
N ASP A 96 -12.36 -9.66 9.97
CA ASP A 96 -13.52 -10.43 9.58
C ASP A 96 -14.80 -9.89 10.25
N THR A 97 -14.65 -9.32 11.44
CA THR A 97 -15.75 -8.82 12.27
C THR A 97 -15.91 -7.32 12.14
N PHE A 98 -17.14 -6.88 11.99
CA PHE A 98 -17.56 -5.48 12.00
C PHE A 98 -19.00 -5.41 12.49
N ASN A 99 -19.44 -4.22 12.94
CA ASN A 99 -20.83 -4.00 13.31
C ASN A 99 -21.21 -2.55 13.03
N PHE A 100 -21.86 -2.32 11.89
CA PHE A 100 -22.34 -1.00 11.51
C PHE A 100 -23.73 -0.78 12.12
N LYS A 101 -23.81 0.03 13.19
CA LYS A 101 -25.06 0.30 13.91
C LYS A 101 -26.22 0.81 13.03
N THR A 102 -25.90 1.45 11.91
CA THR A 102 -26.88 2.05 10.98
C THR A 102 -27.07 1.25 9.69
N SER A 103 -26.77 -0.06 9.68
CA SER A 103 -26.96 -0.93 8.53
C SER A 103 -28.08 -1.96 8.76
N THR A 104 -28.67 -2.46 7.68
CA THR A 104 -29.61 -3.60 7.73
C THR A 104 -28.86 -4.92 7.91
N ASP A 105 -29.54 -5.98 8.37
CA ASP A 105 -28.95 -7.33 8.45
C ASP A 105 -28.47 -7.82 7.08
N ASN A 106 -29.25 -7.57 6.03
CA ASN A 106 -28.87 -7.90 4.65
C ASN A 106 -27.59 -7.18 4.23
N GLU A 107 -27.46 -5.88 4.54
CA GLU A 107 -26.23 -5.13 4.25
C GLU A 107 -25.02 -5.74 4.99
N GLN A 108 -25.18 -6.12 6.26
CA GLN A 108 -24.09 -6.77 7.01
C GLN A 108 -23.70 -8.12 6.39
N ILE A 109 -24.68 -8.93 5.99
CA ILE A 109 -24.46 -10.22 5.33
C ILE A 109 -23.70 -10.03 4.01
N GLU A 110 -24.13 -9.09 3.16
CA GLU A 110 -23.48 -8.85 1.87
C GLU A 110 -22.08 -8.26 2.03
N LEU A 111 -21.87 -7.36 3.00
CA LEU A 111 -20.54 -6.86 3.32
C LEU A 111 -19.61 -7.98 3.82
N TYR A 112 -20.12 -8.89 4.65
CA TYR A 112 -19.36 -10.02 5.14
C TYR A 112 -18.96 -10.94 3.97
N LYS A 113 -19.90 -11.27 3.08
CA LYS A 113 -19.61 -12.05 1.86
C LYS A 113 -18.56 -11.35 0.99
N ALA A 114 -18.67 -10.04 0.77
CA ALA A 114 -17.69 -9.27 0.00
C ALA A 114 -16.29 -9.36 0.63
N ARG A 115 -16.16 -9.20 1.94
CA ARG A 115 -14.87 -9.38 2.65
C ARG A 115 -14.31 -10.80 2.47
N LYS A 116 -15.14 -11.83 2.53
CA LYS A 116 -14.71 -13.22 2.27
C LYS A 116 -14.23 -13.46 0.85
N VAL A 117 -14.84 -12.82 -0.14
CA VAL A 117 -14.32 -12.85 -1.53
C VAL A 117 -12.94 -12.19 -1.62
N ILE A 118 -12.74 -11.05 -0.95
CA ILE A 118 -11.43 -10.39 -0.94
C ILE A 118 -10.36 -11.25 -0.26
N GLU A 119 -10.67 -11.90 0.86
CA GLU A 119 -9.74 -12.83 1.51
C GLU A 119 -9.32 -13.97 0.58
N GLU A 120 -10.26 -14.52 -0.16
CA GLU A 120 -9.99 -15.58 -1.13
C GLU A 120 -9.12 -15.08 -2.29
N ILE A 121 -9.37 -13.86 -2.79
CA ILE A 121 -8.51 -13.23 -3.81
C ILE A 121 -7.08 -13.04 -3.30
N MET A 122 -6.91 -12.55 -2.06
CA MET A 122 -5.59 -12.42 -1.44
C MET A 122 -4.90 -13.79 -1.34
N ARG A 123 -5.62 -14.81 -0.88
CA ARG A 123 -5.11 -16.18 -0.72
C ARG A 123 -4.66 -16.79 -2.05
N VAL A 124 -5.50 -16.72 -3.09
CA VAL A 124 -5.21 -17.29 -4.41
C VAL A 124 -4.03 -16.59 -5.09
N ASN A 125 -3.81 -15.31 -4.80
CA ASN A 125 -2.66 -14.57 -5.31
C ASN A 125 -1.42 -14.65 -4.39
N ASN A 126 -1.47 -15.45 -3.31
CA ASN A 126 -0.40 -15.57 -2.33
C ASN A 126 0.04 -14.22 -1.72
N LEU A 127 -0.93 -13.35 -1.45
CA LEU A 127 -0.73 -12.02 -0.90
C LEU A 127 -0.98 -11.99 0.62
N TYR A 128 -0.35 -11.04 1.31
CA TYR A 128 -0.37 -10.98 2.77
C TYR A 128 -1.65 -10.29 3.29
N LYS A 129 -2.38 -10.95 4.18
CA LYS A 129 -3.52 -10.39 4.92
C LYS A 129 -3.30 -10.54 6.43
N THR A 130 -3.65 -9.50 7.19
CA THR A 130 -3.67 -9.51 8.65
C THR A 130 -4.84 -8.65 9.17
N ASP A 131 -5.10 -8.72 10.47
CA ASP A 131 -6.02 -7.84 11.20
C ASP A 131 -5.30 -6.73 11.99
N ASN A 132 -3.96 -6.66 11.87
CA ASN A 132 -3.12 -5.80 12.69
C ASN A 132 -2.22 -4.90 11.81
N ILE A 133 -2.38 -3.58 11.97
CA ILE A 133 -1.64 -2.58 11.18
C ILE A 133 -0.13 -2.68 11.42
N ALA A 134 0.33 -2.92 12.66
CA ALA A 134 1.75 -3.02 12.95
C ALA A 134 2.39 -4.20 12.23
N LYS A 135 1.75 -5.38 12.22
CA LYS A 135 2.22 -6.54 11.45
C LYS A 135 2.26 -6.28 9.95
N ALA A 136 1.27 -5.55 9.42
CA ALA A 136 1.27 -5.16 8.01
C ALA A 136 2.42 -4.20 7.68
N LEU A 137 2.73 -3.23 8.56
CA LEU A 137 3.86 -2.33 8.39
C LEU A 137 5.19 -3.06 8.45
N GLU A 138 5.37 -4.00 9.39
CA GLU A 138 6.54 -4.89 9.40
C GLU A 138 6.68 -5.67 8.09
N GLN A 139 5.58 -6.15 7.53
CA GLN A 139 5.58 -6.84 6.24
C GLN A 139 5.94 -5.89 5.08
N CYS A 140 5.47 -4.63 5.11
CA CYS A 140 5.86 -3.62 4.13
C CYS A 140 7.37 -3.41 4.14
N VAL A 141 7.97 -3.24 5.32
CA VAL A 141 9.42 -3.08 5.48
C VAL A 141 10.19 -4.28 4.92
N LYS A 142 9.73 -5.51 5.21
CA LYS A 142 10.33 -6.73 4.66
C LYS A 142 10.29 -6.72 3.13
N THR A 143 9.15 -6.40 2.53
CA THR A 143 9.00 -6.33 1.07
C THR A 143 9.94 -5.30 0.44
N ILE A 144 10.05 -4.11 1.04
CA ILE A 144 10.96 -3.07 0.54
C ILE A 144 12.44 -3.52 0.64
N ASN A 145 12.80 -4.24 1.71
CA ASN A 145 14.19 -4.64 1.96
C ASN A 145 14.63 -5.94 1.26
N GLN A 146 13.72 -6.88 1.00
CA GLN A 146 14.06 -8.21 0.45
C GLN A 146 14.66 -8.14 -0.96
N GLU A 147 14.19 -7.23 -1.82
CA GLU A 147 14.77 -7.09 -3.16
C GLU A 147 16.13 -6.39 -3.19
N ASN A 148 16.45 -5.56 -2.19
CA ASN A 148 17.78 -4.95 -2.10
C ASN A 148 18.88 -6.01 -1.90
N VAL A 149 18.52 -7.16 -1.32
CA VAL A 149 19.44 -8.29 -1.15
C VAL A 149 19.55 -9.10 -2.45
N GLU A 150 18.45 -9.43 -3.12
CA GLU A 150 18.48 -10.18 -4.39
C GLU A 150 19.18 -9.43 -5.53
N MET A 151 18.98 -8.11 -5.66
CA MET A 151 19.72 -7.28 -6.64
C MET A 151 21.23 -7.27 -6.35
N ASN A 152 21.63 -7.10 -5.09
CA ASN A 152 23.04 -7.07 -4.70
C ASN A 152 23.73 -8.44 -4.83
N THR A 153 22.97 -9.53 -4.77
CA THR A 153 23.52 -10.89 -4.93
C THR A 153 23.69 -11.19 -6.41
N ASN A 154 22.69 -10.88 -7.25
CA ASN A 154 22.78 -11.02 -8.71
C ASN A 154 23.86 -10.11 -9.34
N LEU A 155 24.10 -8.90 -8.82
CA LEU A 155 25.17 -8.02 -9.32
C LEU A 155 26.60 -8.49 -8.93
N ARG A 156 26.74 -9.32 -7.89
CA ARG A 156 28.04 -9.90 -7.52
C ARG A 156 28.42 -11.10 -8.38
N ASP A 157 27.43 -11.81 -8.89
CA ASP A 157 27.61 -13.03 -9.70
C ASP A 157 27.68 -12.75 -11.21
N VAL A 158 27.43 -11.51 -11.65
CA VAL A 158 27.56 -11.10 -13.06
C VAL A 158 28.53 -9.93 -13.17
N ASN A 159 29.66 -10.16 -13.84
CA ASN A 159 30.65 -9.13 -14.14
C ASN A 159 30.14 -8.26 -15.30
N LEU A 160 29.22 -7.34 -15.01
CA LEU A 160 28.68 -6.39 -16.00
C LEU A 160 29.48 -5.10 -15.96
N ASN A 161 29.94 -4.66 -17.13
CA ASN A 161 30.45 -3.31 -17.32
C ASN A 161 29.34 -2.31 -16.95
N ALA A 162 29.74 -1.18 -16.35
CA ALA A 162 28.85 -0.17 -15.76
C ALA A 162 27.86 0.51 -16.72
N GLU A 163 27.74 0.06 -17.98
CA GLU A 163 26.85 0.59 -19.01
C GLU A 163 25.51 -0.15 -19.12
N ASP A 164 25.32 -1.30 -18.45
CA ASP A 164 24.07 -2.09 -18.50
C ASP A 164 23.08 -1.81 -17.32
N LEU A 165 23.31 -0.77 -16.52
CA LEU A 165 22.48 -0.45 -15.36
C LEU A 165 21.21 0.35 -15.71
N ASN A 166 20.06 -0.35 -15.73
CA ASN A 166 18.67 0.06 -15.50
C ASN A 166 18.01 1.14 -16.40
N TYR A 167 17.21 0.66 -17.36
CA TYR A 167 16.35 1.48 -18.23
C TYR A 167 14.95 1.84 -17.64
N TYR A 168 14.58 1.47 -16.40
CA TYR A 168 13.19 1.64 -15.90
C TYR A 168 13.00 2.12 -14.45
N ASP A 169 14.04 2.63 -13.79
CA ASP A 169 13.85 3.20 -12.46
C ASP A 169 13.18 4.58 -12.54
N VAL A 170 11.93 4.68 -12.06
CA VAL A 170 11.21 5.95 -11.99
C VAL A 170 11.51 6.63 -10.65
N TYR A 171 12.00 7.87 -10.71
CA TYR A 171 12.34 8.67 -9.55
C TYR A 171 11.45 9.91 -9.46
N ILE A 172 11.20 10.35 -8.23
CA ILE A 172 10.66 11.69 -7.94
C ILE A 172 11.64 12.49 -7.10
N TYR A 173 11.65 13.79 -7.31
CA TYR A 173 12.40 14.73 -6.47
C TYR A 173 11.44 15.32 -5.46
N VAL A 174 11.78 15.16 -4.18
CA VAL A 174 11.03 15.74 -3.08
C VAL A 174 11.90 16.81 -2.42
N SER A 175 11.35 18.00 -2.24
CA SER A 175 11.95 19.07 -1.44
C SER A 175 11.95 18.63 0.02
N ASP A 176 13.01 18.95 0.77
CA ASP A 176 13.15 18.50 2.16
C ASP A 176 12.15 19.18 3.13
N ASP A 177 11.35 20.12 2.62
CA ASP A 177 10.25 20.78 3.32
C ASP A 177 8.91 20.12 2.94
N LEU A 178 8.48 19.16 3.75
CA LEU A 178 7.09 18.73 3.86
C LEU A 178 6.71 18.71 5.34
N SER A 179 6.70 19.90 5.94
CA SER A 179 5.93 20.18 7.14
C SER A 179 4.60 20.78 6.72
N ASP A 180 3.63 19.92 6.38
CA ASP A 180 2.21 20.26 6.39
C ASP A 180 1.50 19.36 7.41
#